data_AF-A0AAD9BAN4-F1
#
_entry.id   AF-A0AAD9BAN4-F1
#
_cell.length_a   1.000
_cell.length_b   1.000
_cell.length_c   1.000
_cell.angle_alpha   90.00
_cell.angle_beta   90.00
_cell.angle_gamma   90.00
#
_symmetry.space_group_name_H-M   'P 1'
#
loop_
_entity.id
_entity.type
_entity.pdbx_description
1 polymer ?
#
loop_
_entity_poly.entity_id
_entity_poly.type
_entity_poly.pdbx_seq_one_letter_code
_entity_poly.pdbx_strand_id
1 'polypeptide(L)'
;MYLDSHLRVLFLILGQIVKPYDTETWKSTHNILSVDEFHFHQLFGNLQAHVGYLEEFFIDEKKFFDPKYDYDFTNFSDTAECMRGDEPYERPNGWYRMALKVKGKYPDGDTWLGTKGWRSHSVAGEWPVSYHGTSLGGARGIIKTHYKAGARKKYGRGIYSTPDMCVAKKDRYAQIFTSNTTGKSYKVILQNRINPELRLICTDPIYWVIRFMEGLSASTKKQLVERAIRPYGILIREI
;
A
#
# COMPACT_ATOMS: atom_id res chain seq x y z
N MET A 1 -11.58 -1.54 22.54
CA MET A 1 -10.23 -1.14 23.01
C MET A 1 -9.13 -1.19 21.93
N TYR A 2 -9.29 -1.94 20.83
CA TYR A 2 -8.35 -1.95 19.68
C TYR A 2 -8.58 -0.83 18.63
N LEU A 3 -9.72 -0.12 18.66
CA LEU A 3 -10.06 0.93 17.68
C LEU A 3 -9.14 2.17 17.79
N ASP A 4 -8.65 2.47 19.01
CA ASP A 4 -7.93 3.71 19.31
C ASP A 4 -6.47 3.70 18.80
N SER A 5 -5.82 2.53 18.69
CA SER A 5 -4.44 2.43 18.20
C SER A 5 -4.31 2.69 16.70
N HIS A 6 -5.28 2.23 15.89
CA HIS A 6 -5.24 2.42 14.43
C HIS A 6 -5.66 3.82 14.02
N LEU A 7 -6.68 4.39 14.67
CA LEU A 7 -7.04 5.79 14.52
C LEU A 7 -5.87 6.69 14.88
N ARG A 8 -5.12 6.38 15.95
CA ARG A 8 -3.89 7.10 16.28
C ARG A 8 -2.82 6.94 15.20
N VAL A 9 -2.52 5.74 14.69
CA VAL A 9 -1.49 5.58 13.65
C VAL A 9 -1.92 6.20 12.31
N LEU A 10 -3.18 6.10 11.90
CA LEU A 10 -3.71 6.80 10.74
C LEU A 10 -3.72 8.32 10.94
N PHE A 11 -4.08 8.80 12.13
CA PHE A 11 -3.96 10.22 12.50
C PHE A 11 -2.50 10.70 12.42
N LEU A 12 -1.54 9.90 12.90
CA LEU A 12 -0.10 10.15 12.79
C LEU A 12 0.40 10.16 11.35
N ILE A 13 -0.17 9.31 10.49
CA ILE A 13 0.20 9.19 9.08
C ILE A 13 -0.44 10.31 8.25
N LEU A 14 -1.68 10.68 8.53
CA LEU A 14 -2.49 11.54 7.66
C LEU A 14 -2.47 13.00 8.08
N GLY A 15 -2.03 13.30 9.31
CA GLY A 15 -1.95 14.67 9.85
C GLY A 15 -3.32 15.35 9.98
N GLN A 16 -4.40 14.57 10.11
CA GLN A 16 -5.78 15.02 10.14
C GLN A 16 -6.63 14.09 11.01
N ILE A 17 -7.59 14.66 11.75
CA ILE A 17 -8.53 13.93 12.60
C ILE A 17 -9.33 12.94 11.74
N VAL A 18 -9.02 11.65 11.85
CA VAL A 18 -9.82 10.58 11.27
C VAL A 18 -10.93 10.26 12.26
N LYS A 19 -12.19 10.33 11.83
CA LYS A 19 -13.34 9.84 12.61
C LYS A 19 -13.86 8.55 11.98
N PRO A 20 -14.21 7.53 12.78
CA PRO A 20 -14.84 6.33 12.25
C PRO A 20 -16.17 6.70 11.58
N TYR A 21 -16.42 6.14 10.40
CA TYR A 21 -17.72 6.23 9.75
C TYR A 21 -18.73 5.36 10.52
N ASP A 22 -19.77 5.98 11.08
CA ASP A 22 -20.83 5.31 11.82
C ASP A 22 -22.13 5.29 11.00
N THR A 23 -22.60 4.09 10.67
CA THR A 23 -23.84 3.87 9.91
C THR A 23 -25.09 4.02 10.77
N GLU A 24 -24.98 4.08 12.10
CA GLU A 24 -26.15 4.04 12.99
C GLU A 24 -26.89 5.38 13.12
N THR A 25 -26.29 6.49 12.66
CA THR A 25 -26.83 7.84 12.91
C THR A 25 -27.54 8.50 11.74
N TRP A 26 -27.58 7.90 10.53
CA TRP A 26 -28.27 8.52 9.39
C TRP A 26 -29.55 7.78 8.96
N LYS A 27 -30.64 8.03 9.69
CA LYS A 27 -31.98 7.99 9.10
C LYS A 27 -32.20 9.28 8.32
N SER A 28 -31.97 9.28 7.00
CA SER A 28 -32.71 10.17 6.11
C SER A 28 -32.99 9.53 4.76
N THR A 29 -34.26 9.22 4.60
CA THR A 29 -35.08 9.13 3.40
C THR A 29 -34.57 9.84 2.12
N HIS A 30 -34.64 9.08 1.01
CA HIS A 30 -34.81 9.49 -0.40
C HIS A 30 -33.60 10.05 -1.19
N ASN A 31 -32.93 9.17 -1.97
CA ASN A 31 -33.03 9.07 -3.43
C ASN A 31 -31.79 8.35 -3.99
N ILE A 32 -32.03 7.25 -4.69
CA ILE A 32 -31.02 6.50 -5.45
C ILE A 32 -30.70 7.32 -6.71
N LEU A 33 -29.44 7.74 -6.88
CA LEU A 33 -28.88 8.18 -8.17
C LEU A 33 -27.48 7.58 -8.37
N SER A 34 -27.21 7.20 -9.61
CA SER A 34 -26.31 6.10 -9.99
C SER A 34 -24.82 6.47 -10.06
N VAL A 35 -24.01 5.42 -10.24
CA VAL A 35 -22.55 5.33 -10.05
C VAL A 35 -21.72 6.14 -11.06
N ASP A 36 -22.30 6.74 -12.10
CA ASP A 36 -21.54 7.34 -13.21
C ASP A 36 -21.49 8.89 -13.26
N GLU A 37 -22.37 9.64 -12.58
CA GLU A 37 -22.35 11.12 -12.64
C GLU A 37 -21.38 11.78 -11.62
N PHE A 38 -21.04 11.09 -10.53
CA PHE A 38 -20.12 11.61 -9.49
C PHE A 38 -18.67 11.76 -9.99
N HIS A 39 -18.31 11.04 -11.06
CA HIS A 39 -16.94 10.99 -11.56
C HIS A 39 -16.54 12.15 -12.48
N PHE A 40 -17.46 12.97 -12.99
CA PHE A 40 -17.13 13.92 -14.06
C PHE A 40 -17.02 15.40 -13.62
N HIS A 41 -17.73 15.85 -12.58
CA HIS A 41 -17.81 17.29 -12.27
C HIS A 41 -16.82 17.85 -11.25
N GLN A 42 -16.12 17.02 -10.48
CA GLN A 42 -15.17 17.52 -9.47
C GLN A 42 -13.69 17.29 -9.81
N LEU A 43 -13.40 16.53 -10.88
CA LEU A 43 -12.01 16.23 -11.21
C LEU A 43 -11.24 17.47 -11.71
N PHE A 44 -11.88 18.49 -12.31
CA PHE A 44 -11.17 19.68 -12.79
C PHE A 44 -12.07 20.94 -12.93
N GLY A 45 -11.82 21.96 -12.09
CA GLY A 45 -12.24 23.38 -12.27
C GLY A 45 -12.99 23.94 -11.06
N ASN A 46 -12.57 24.99 -10.35
CA ASN A 46 -11.65 26.10 -10.64
C ASN A 46 -10.68 26.36 -9.47
N LEU A 47 -9.45 26.74 -9.82
CA LEU A 47 -8.61 27.58 -8.94
C LEU A 47 -9.40 28.84 -8.60
N GLN A 48 -9.63 29.11 -7.30
CA GLN A 48 -9.25 30.33 -6.57
C GLN A 48 -10.12 30.49 -5.30
N ALA A 49 -9.46 30.77 -4.18
CA ALA A 49 -10.02 31.03 -2.84
C ALA A 49 -10.52 29.76 -2.10
N HIS A 50 -10.21 29.44 -0.84
CA HIS A 50 -9.82 30.24 0.31
C HIS A 50 -8.99 29.41 1.31
N VAL A 51 -8.04 30.09 1.96
CA VAL A 51 -7.66 29.99 3.38
C VAL A 51 -8.24 28.79 4.17
N GLY A 52 -7.35 27.90 4.63
CA GLY A 52 -7.41 27.39 6.01
C GLY A 52 -8.50 26.38 6.39
N TYR A 53 -8.89 25.44 5.53
CA TYR A 53 -9.70 24.29 5.96
C TYR A 53 -8.95 22.97 5.76
N LEU A 54 -8.77 22.23 6.86
CA LEU A 54 -8.37 20.83 6.86
C LEU A 54 -9.37 20.06 6.00
N GLU A 55 -8.90 19.45 4.89
CA GLU A 55 -9.69 18.47 4.16
C GLU A 55 -9.96 17.27 5.09
N GLU A 56 -11.05 17.26 5.86
CA GLU A 56 -11.42 16.10 6.68
C GLU A 56 -11.67 14.90 5.75
N PHE A 57 -10.72 13.95 5.72
CA PHE A 57 -10.83 12.72 4.96
C PHE A 57 -11.49 11.62 5.80
N PHE A 58 -12.67 11.17 5.37
CA PHE A 58 -13.31 9.98 5.91
C PHE A 58 -12.71 8.72 5.24
N ILE A 59 -11.88 7.97 5.98
CA ILE A 59 -11.47 6.61 5.59
C ILE A 59 -12.35 5.63 6.34
N ASP A 60 -13.09 4.79 5.62
CA ASP A 60 -13.73 3.62 6.23
C ASP A 60 -12.65 2.59 6.53
N GLU A 61 -12.03 2.71 7.71
CA GLU A 61 -10.92 1.86 8.14
C GLU A 61 -11.23 0.37 8.00
N LYS A 62 -12.49 -0.04 8.23
CA LYS A 62 -12.94 -1.43 8.12
C LYS A 62 -12.97 -1.94 6.67
N LYS A 63 -12.98 -1.04 5.67
CA LYS A 63 -12.87 -1.37 4.25
C LYS A 63 -11.43 -1.39 3.75
N PHE A 64 -10.53 -0.61 4.36
CA PHE A 64 -9.16 -0.46 3.87
C PHE A 64 -8.13 -1.30 4.62
N PHE A 65 -8.31 -1.49 5.92
CA PHE A 65 -7.37 -2.18 6.79
C PHE A 65 -7.95 -3.49 7.31
N ASP A 66 -7.05 -4.42 7.65
CA ASP A 66 -7.40 -5.65 8.34
C ASP A 66 -6.54 -5.84 9.60
N PRO A 67 -6.82 -5.05 10.67
CA PRO A 67 -5.95 -4.93 11.85
C PRO A 67 -5.57 -6.22 12.56
N LYS A 68 -6.38 -7.27 12.44
CA LYS A 68 -6.05 -8.61 12.98
C LYS A 68 -4.80 -9.23 12.35
N TYR A 69 -4.33 -8.67 11.24
CA TYR A 69 -3.11 -9.07 10.54
C TYR A 69 -2.01 -8.01 10.64
N ASP A 70 -2.19 -6.95 11.42
CA ASP A 70 -1.09 -6.02 11.75
C ASP A 70 0.00 -6.79 12.48
N TYR A 71 1.23 -6.31 12.34
CA TYR A 71 2.36 -6.94 13.00
C TYR A 71 3.42 -5.91 13.38
N ASP A 72 3.85 -5.97 14.62
CA ASP A 72 4.87 -5.09 15.16
C ASP A 72 6.25 -5.74 15.01
N PHE A 73 7.07 -5.23 14.08
CA PHE A 73 8.46 -5.62 13.95
C PHE A 73 9.43 -4.61 14.60
N THR A 74 8.95 -3.61 15.35
CA THR A 74 9.79 -2.51 15.88
C THR A 74 10.92 -3.00 16.77
N ASN A 75 10.62 -3.91 17.69
CA ASN A 75 11.58 -4.54 18.61
C ASN A 75 11.89 -5.99 18.22
N PHE A 76 11.61 -6.36 16.98
CA PHE A 76 11.72 -7.72 16.52
C PHE A 76 13.15 -8.02 16.04
N SER A 77 13.80 -8.95 16.74
CA SER A 77 15.15 -9.43 16.46
C SER A 77 15.11 -10.93 16.19
N ASP A 78 14.66 -11.31 15.00
CA ASP A 78 14.78 -12.69 14.51
C ASP A 78 15.64 -12.69 13.25
N THR A 79 16.56 -13.63 13.21
CA THR A 79 17.46 -13.89 12.08
C THR A 79 17.07 -15.17 11.35
N ALA A 80 16.00 -15.85 11.77
CA ALA A 80 15.53 -17.06 11.12
C ALA A 80 15.24 -16.80 9.64
N GLU A 81 15.84 -17.64 8.80
CA GLU A 81 15.57 -17.65 7.38
C GLU A 81 14.07 -17.86 7.13
N CYS A 82 13.52 -17.05 6.24
CA CYS A 82 12.14 -17.10 5.85
C CYS A 82 12.02 -17.08 4.35
N MET A 83 11.05 -17.83 3.85
CA MET A 83 10.75 -17.96 2.44
C MET A 83 9.30 -17.57 2.18
N ARG A 84 9.07 -16.91 1.05
CA ARG A 84 7.75 -16.61 0.52
C ARG A 84 7.80 -16.77 -0.99
N GLY A 85 6.94 -17.63 -1.53
CA GLY A 85 6.89 -17.90 -2.98
C GLY A 85 8.19 -18.47 -3.52
N ASP A 86 8.84 -19.30 -2.71
CA ASP A 86 10.12 -19.97 -2.98
C ASP A 86 11.31 -19.02 -3.12
N GLU A 87 11.17 -17.82 -2.55
CA GLU A 87 12.25 -16.83 -2.48
C GLU A 87 12.50 -16.33 -1.05
N PRO A 88 13.76 -15.95 -0.74
CA PRO A 88 14.10 -15.35 0.54
C PRO A 88 13.25 -14.13 0.86
N TYR A 89 12.75 -14.09 2.08
CA TYR A 89 11.94 -13.02 2.62
C TYR A 89 12.63 -12.40 3.84
N GLU A 90 13.21 -11.23 3.63
CA GLU A 90 13.71 -10.38 4.71
C GLU A 90 12.52 -9.79 5.46
N ARG A 91 12.30 -10.17 6.72
CA ARG A 91 11.26 -9.54 7.54
C ARG A 91 11.62 -8.07 7.79
N PRO A 92 10.63 -7.16 7.83
CA PRO A 92 10.88 -5.72 7.95
C PRO A 92 11.23 -5.33 9.38
N ASN A 93 12.35 -5.84 9.92
CA ASN A 93 12.80 -5.60 11.29
C ASN A 93 12.97 -4.09 11.54
N GLY A 94 12.43 -3.59 12.65
CA GLY A 94 12.37 -2.17 13.00
C GLY A 94 11.19 -1.40 12.40
N TRP A 95 10.19 -2.06 11.79
CA TRP A 95 9.01 -1.41 11.21
C TRP A 95 7.71 -1.90 11.83
N TYR A 96 6.71 -1.03 11.91
CA TYR A 96 5.34 -1.46 12.19
C TYR A 96 4.61 -1.73 10.88
N ARG A 97 3.94 -2.88 10.76
CA ARG A 97 3.15 -3.24 9.59
C ARG A 97 1.67 -3.10 9.86
N MET A 98 1.02 -2.18 9.15
CA MET A 98 -0.43 -2.10 9.03
C MET A 98 -0.89 -2.96 7.86
N ALA A 99 -1.78 -3.92 8.09
CA ALA A 99 -2.28 -4.83 7.07
C ALA A 99 -3.43 -4.19 6.28
N LEU A 100 -3.35 -4.31 4.95
CA LEU A 100 -4.41 -3.89 4.05
C LEU A 100 -5.45 -5.00 3.90
N LYS A 101 -6.72 -4.61 3.76
CA LYS A 101 -7.81 -5.54 3.48
C LYS A 101 -7.77 -5.97 2.01
N VAL A 102 -7.16 -7.13 1.78
CA VAL A 102 -6.89 -7.66 0.42
C VAL A 102 -7.57 -8.99 0.12
N LYS A 103 -8.12 -9.67 1.12
CA LYS A 103 -8.82 -10.94 0.93
C LYS A 103 -10.08 -10.75 0.09
N GLY A 104 -10.25 -11.59 -0.93
CA GLY A 104 -11.35 -11.50 -1.88
C GLY A 104 -11.33 -10.25 -2.77
N LYS A 105 -10.21 -9.49 -2.78
CA LYS A 105 -10.09 -8.27 -3.61
C LYS A 105 -9.79 -8.57 -5.08
N TYR A 106 -9.12 -9.69 -5.35
CA TYR A 106 -8.62 -10.03 -6.68
C TYR A 106 -9.38 -11.23 -7.26
N PRO A 107 -9.64 -11.25 -8.58
CA PRO A 107 -10.51 -12.25 -9.21
C PRO A 107 -9.93 -13.67 -9.21
N ASP A 108 -8.60 -13.80 -9.10
CA ASP A 108 -7.87 -15.07 -9.02
C ASP A 108 -7.73 -15.61 -7.58
N GLY A 109 -8.48 -15.04 -6.63
CA GLY A 109 -8.54 -15.50 -5.24
C GLY A 109 -7.35 -15.02 -4.40
N ASP A 110 -7.09 -15.75 -3.31
CA ASP A 110 -6.17 -15.33 -2.24
C ASP A 110 -4.90 -16.18 -2.13
N THR A 111 -4.70 -17.17 -3.02
CA THR A 111 -3.55 -18.11 -2.97
C THR A 111 -2.21 -17.38 -2.96
N TRP A 112 -2.10 -16.28 -3.72
CA TRP A 112 -0.93 -15.40 -3.77
C TRP A 112 -0.47 -14.86 -2.41
N LEU A 113 -1.38 -14.74 -1.42
CA LEU A 113 -1.07 -14.25 -0.08
C LEU A 113 -0.48 -15.35 0.81
N GLY A 114 -0.75 -16.62 0.48
CA GLY A 114 -0.41 -17.80 1.26
C GLY A 114 -1.31 -18.05 2.47
N THR A 115 -0.93 -19.02 3.30
CA THR A 115 -1.69 -19.42 4.49
C THR A 115 -1.51 -18.45 5.66
N LYS A 116 -2.51 -18.40 6.55
CA LYS A 116 -2.44 -17.62 7.81
C LYS A 116 -1.43 -18.27 8.75
N GLY A 117 -0.66 -17.43 9.45
CA GLY A 117 0.16 -17.85 10.58
C GLY A 117 1.64 -17.50 10.42
N TRP A 118 2.38 -17.67 11.52
CA TRP A 118 3.83 -17.53 11.52
C TRP A 118 4.46 -18.75 10.84
N ARG A 119 5.27 -18.54 9.80
CA ARG A 119 5.98 -19.61 9.11
C ARG A 119 7.26 -19.14 8.45
N SER A 120 8.23 -20.05 8.36
CA SER A 120 9.52 -19.86 7.68
C SER A 120 9.58 -20.45 6.27
N HIS A 121 8.69 -21.37 5.90
CA HIS A 121 8.67 -22.01 4.57
C HIS A 121 7.58 -21.45 3.66
N SER A 122 7.73 -21.65 2.35
CA SER A 122 6.72 -21.28 1.35
C SER A 122 5.50 -22.18 1.37
N VAL A 123 4.38 -21.72 0.80
CA VAL A 123 3.24 -22.59 0.44
C VAL A 123 2.93 -22.49 -1.05
N ALA A 124 2.41 -23.56 -1.63
CA ALA A 124 2.15 -23.63 -3.07
C ALA A 124 1.28 -22.47 -3.56
N GLY A 125 1.70 -21.84 -4.65
CA GLY A 125 0.99 -20.76 -5.33
C GLY A 125 1.07 -19.38 -4.65
N GLU A 126 1.73 -19.24 -3.50
CA GLU A 126 1.97 -17.92 -2.94
C GLU A 126 3.00 -17.15 -3.75
N TRP A 127 2.92 -15.83 -3.70
CA TRP A 127 3.85 -14.95 -4.41
C TRP A 127 4.99 -14.48 -3.52
N PRO A 128 6.18 -14.24 -4.06
CA PRO A 128 7.27 -13.59 -3.35
C PRO A 128 6.92 -12.23 -2.79
N VAL A 129 7.63 -11.83 -1.74
CA VAL A 129 7.47 -10.52 -1.12
C VAL A 129 8.42 -9.52 -1.78
N SER A 130 7.93 -8.32 -2.04
CA SER A 130 8.77 -7.20 -2.47
C SER A 130 8.36 -5.90 -1.78
N TYR A 131 9.25 -4.92 -1.83
CA TYR A 131 9.13 -3.64 -1.17
C TYR A 131 9.17 -2.50 -2.16
N HIS A 132 8.37 -1.47 -1.89
CA HIS A 132 8.33 -0.25 -2.67
C HIS A 132 8.37 0.96 -1.73
N GLY A 133 9.55 1.58 -1.62
CA GLY A 133 9.68 2.89 -0.97
C GLY A 133 8.95 3.96 -1.79
N THR A 134 8.19 4.80 -1.11
CA THR A 134 7.43 5.88 -1.75
C THR A 134 7.23 7.04 -0.78
N SER A 135 6.56 8.10 -1.24
CA SER A 135 6.08 9.17 -0.35
C SER A 135 4.75 8.78 0.30
N LEU A 136 4.36 9.49 1.35
CA LEU A 136 3.03 9.34 1.95
C LEU A 136 1.91 9.48 0.90
N GLY A 137 1.99 10.52 0.05
CA GLY A 137 1.03 10.72 -1.04
C GLY A 137 1.05 9.57 -2.07
N GLY A 138 2.23 9.03 -2.37
CA GLY A 138 2.40 7.88 -3.26
C GLY A 138 1.74 6.62 -2.68
N ALA A 139 1.99 6.31 -1.41
CA ALA A 139 1.34 5.20 -0.72
C ALA A 139 -0.19 5.33 -0.75
N ARG A 140 -0.71 6.52 -0.41
CA ARG A 140 -2.15 6.83 -0.47
C ARG A 140 -2.73 6.60 -1.86
N GLY A 141 -2.08 7.12 -2.90
CA GLY A 141 -2.52 6.97 -4.30
C GLY A 141 -2.58 5.51 -4.74
N ILE A 142 -1.57 4.72 -4.39
CA ILE A 142 -1.47 3.30 -4.74
C ILE A 142 -2.55 2.47 -4.04
N ILE A 143 -2.76 2.68 -2.74
CA ILE A 143 -3.75 1.94 -1.94
C ILE A 143 -5.17 2.26 -2.40
N LYS A 144 -5.45 3.55 -2.68
CA LYS A 144 -6.77 4.01 -3.13
C LYS A 144 -7.11 3.51 -4.53
N THR A 145 -6.11 3.37 -5.40
CA THR A 145 -6.33 3.03 -6.81
C THR A 145 -5.57 1.77 -7.20
N HIS A 146 -4.33 1.93 -7.65
CA HIS A 146 -3.41 0.87 -8.04
C HIS A 146 -2.03 1.50 -8.31
N TYR A 147 -1.01 0.65 -8.47
CA TYR A 147 0.29 1.11 -8.93
C TYR A 147 0.24 1.77 -10.31
N LYS A 148 1.05 2.80 -10.51
CA LYS A 148 1.30 3.42 -11.81
C LYS A 148 2.80 3.36 -12.09
N ALA A 149 3.18 3.32 -13.36
CA ALA A 149 4.59 3.37 -13.74
C ALA A 149 5.21 4.69 -13.27
N GLY A 150 6.39 4.61 -12.65
CA GLY A 150 7.13 5.78 -12.20
C GLY A 150 7.80 6.52 -13.36
N ALA A 151 8.25 7.75 -13.09
CA ALA A 151 9.00 8.56 -14.06
C ALA A 151 10.40 7.97 -14.35
N ARG A 152 11.01 7.26 -13.38
CA ARG A 152 12.33 6.64 -13.52
C ARG A 152 12.24 5.38 -14.39
N LYS A 153 13.08 5.29 -15.41
CA LYS A 153 13.06 4.19 -16.41
C LYS A 153 14.41 3.48 -16.59
N LYS A 154 15.22 3.34 -15.52
CA LYS A 154 16.57 2.73 -15.62
C LYS A 154 16.57 1.37 -16.32
N TYR A 155 15.54 0.55 -16.06
CA TYR A 155 15.36 -0.78 -16.65
C TYR A 155 14.09 -0.87 -17.53
N GLY A 156 13.65 0.29 -18.04
CA GLY A 156 12.41 0.45 -18.81
C GLY A 156 11.27 1.08 -18.00
N ARG A 157 10.18 1.42 -18.69
CA ARG A 157 8.98 1.97 -18.07
C ARG A 157 8.22 0.88 -17.32
N GLY A 158 7.93 1.11 -16.04
CA GLY A 158 7.24 0.12 -15.23
C GLY A 158 7.10 0.50 -13.77
N ILE A 159 6.63 -0.47 -12.99
CA ILE A 159 6.53 -0.39 -11.54
C ILE A 159 7.73 -1.11 -10.96
N TYR A 160 8.49 -0.42 -10.14
CA TYR A 160 9.70 -0.94 -9.52
C TYR A 160 9.42 -1.39 -8.10
N SER A 161 9.96 -2.54 -7.72
CA SER A 161 10.03 -3.01 -6.34
C SER A 161 11.36 -3.72 -6.12
N THR A 162 11.66 -4.10 -4.88
CA THR A 162 12.90 -4.78 -4.52
C THR A 162 12.62 -5.85 -3.47
N PRO A 163 13.29 -7.02 -3.50
CA PRO A 163 13.22 -7.96 -2.38
C PRO A 163 13.96 -7.45 -1.14
N ASP A 164 14.83 -6.45 -1.30
CA ASP A 164 15.73 -5.94 -0.26
C ASP A 164 15.12 -4.70 0.44
N MET A 165 14.84 -4.84 1.73
CA MET A 165 14.29 -3.76 2.55
C MET A 165 15.26 -2.59 2.69
N CYS A 166 16.56 -2.87 2.76
CA CYS A 166 17.61 -1.87 2.85
C CYS A 166 17.70 -1.03 1.57
N VAL A 167 17.33 -1.56 0.41
CA VAL A 167 17.15 -0.77 -0.81
C VAL A 167 15.91 0.11 -0.70
N ALA A 168 14.76 -0.45 -0.34
CA ALA A 168 13.48 0.28 -0.29
C ALA A 168 13.50 1.47 0.69
N LYS A 169 14.22 1.37 1.82
CA LYS A 169 14.28 2.40 2.87
C LYS A 169 15.18 3.61 2.57
N LYS A 170 15.97 3.59 1.50
CA LYS A 170 16.86 4.70 1.12
C LYS A 170 16.03 5.95 0.83
N ASP A 171 16.54 7.13 1.20
CA ASP A 171 15.81 8.40 1.13
C ASP A 171 15.31 8.76 -0.28
N ARG A 172 16.03 8.29 -1.31
CA ARG A 172 15.63 8.46 -2.71
C ARG A 172 14.40 7.66 -3.13
N TYR A 173 13.94 6.72 -2.30
CA TYR A 173 12.75 5.89 -2.55
C TYR A 173 11.68 6.14 -1.49
N ALA A 174 12.00 5.94 -0.21
CA ALA A 174 11.09 6.19 0.91
C ALA A 174 11.29 7.61 1.43
N GLN A 175 10.36 8.51 1.08
CA GLN A 175 10.44 9.91 1.51
C GLN A 175 10.03 10.04 2.98
N ILE A 176 10.73 10.93 3.69
CA ILE A 176 10.41 11.30 5.06
C ILE A 176 9.23 12.28 5.04
N PHE A 177 8.29 12.09 5.96
CA PHE A 177 7.23 13.07 6.22
C PHE A 177 7.12 13.30 7.73
N THR A 178 6.73 14.51 8.12
CA THR A 178 6.49 14.86 9.52
C THR A 178 5.00 14.75 9.81
N SER A 179 4.66 14.06 10.90
CA SER A 179 3.30 14.04 11.43
C SER A 179 2.96 15.41 11.98
N ASN A 180 1.93 16.05 11.43
CA ASN A 180 1.42 17.33 11.95
C ASN A 180 0.87 17.20 13.39
N THR A 181 0.54 15.98 13.81
CA THR A 181 0.01 15.72 15.15
C THR A 181 1.12 15.57 16.18
N THR A 182 2.10 14.70 15.91
CA THR A 182 3.15 14.40 16.91
C THR A 182 4.41 15.19 16.72
N GLY A 183 4.58 15.89 15.61
CA GLY A 183 5.84 16.54 15.23
C GLY A 183 6.96 15.54 14.89
N LYS A 184 6.69 14.23 14.95
CA LYS A 184 7.66 13.17 14.68
C LYS A 184 7.78 12.90 13.18
N SER A 185 8.96 12.47 12.76
CA SER A 185 9.26 12.15 11.36
C SER A 185 9.18 10.66 11.11
N TYR A 186 8.62 10.29 9.96
CA TYR A 186 8.34 8.91 9.59
C TYR A 186 8.74 8.62 8.14
N LYS A 187 9.03 7.36 7.85
CA LYS A 187 9.07 6.81 6.49
C LYS A 187 7.93 5.83 6.27
N VAL A 188 7.54 5.71 5.00
CA VAL A 188 6.56 4.72 4.54
C VAL A 188 7.12 3.84 3.42
N ILE A 189 6.84 2.54 3.50
CA ILE A 189 7.14 1.55 2.46
C ILE A 189 5.90 0.70 2.25
N LEU A 190 5.56 0.41 0.99
CA LEU A 190 4.55 -0.59 0.68
C LEU A 190 5.21 -1.97 0.62
N GLN A 191 4.65 -2.90 1.37
CA GLN A 191 4.97 -4.32 1.30
C GLN A 191 4.00 -5.01 0.35
N ASN A 192 4.56 -5.71 -0.63
CA ASN A 192 3.84 -6.29 -1.75
C ASN A 192 4.02 -7.79 -1.82
N ARG A 193 3.07 -8.42 -2.50
CA ARG A 193 3.24 -9.72 -3.14
C ARG A 193 3.40 -9.47 -4.64
N ILE A 194 4.36 -10.12 -5.27
CA ILE A 194 4.68 -9.91 -6.69
C ILE A 194 4.65 -11.24 -7.44
N ASN A 195 3.94 -11.26 -8.56
CA ASN A 195 3.80 -12.45 -9.38
C ASN A 195 5.16 -12.80 -10.03
N PRO A 196 5.72 -13.99 -9.75
CA PRO A 196 7.02 -14.39 -10.28
C PRO A 196 7.06 -14.51 -11.81
N GLU A 197 5.93 -14.80 -12.45
CA GLU A 197 5.83 -14.99 -13.90
C GLU A 197 5.78 -13.66 -14.67
N LEU A 198 5.27 -12.59 -14.03
CA LEU A 198 5.10 -11.28 -14.67
C LEU A 198 6.18 -10.28 -14.30
N ARG A 199 6.94 -10.52 -13.23
CA ARG A 199 8.07 -9.68 -12.88
C ARG A 199 9.24 -9.94 -13.80
N LEU A 200 10.05 -8.90 -13.99
CA LEU A 200 11.37 -9.02 -14.56
C LEU A 200 12.40 -8.71 -13.49
N ILE A 201 13.36 -9.61 -13.31
CA ILE A 201 14.57 -9.35 -12.53
C ILE A 201 15.50 -8.52 -13.42
N CYS A 202 15.91 -7.35 -12.93
CA CYS A 202 16.78 -6.46 -13.69
C CYS A 202 18.22 -7.00 -13.73
N THR A 203 19.07 -6.39 -14.55
CA THR A 203 20.51 -6.75 -14.58
C THR A 203 21.20 -6.54 -13.23
N ASP A 204 20.69 -5.62 -12.41
CA ASP A 204 20.96 -5.57 -10.98
C ASP A 204 19.81 -6.31 -10.27
N PRO A 205 20.04 -7.50 -9.71
CA PRO A 205 18.98 -8.42 -9.26
C PRO A 205 18.21 -7.91 -8.04
N ILE A 206 18.72 -6.88 -7.36
CA ILE A 206 18.02 -6.22 -6.26
C ILE A 206 16.84 -5.36 -6.75
N TYR A 207 16.70 -5.14 -8.06
CA TYR A 207 15.55 -4.44 -8.64
C TYR A 207 14.68 -5.38 -9.46
N TRP A 208 13.40 -5.38 -9.14
CA TRP A 208 12.36 -6.06 -9.91
C TRP A 208 11.44 -5.04 -10.56
N VAL A 209 10.98 -5.33 -11.77
CA VAL A 209 10.11 -4.43 -12.52
C VAL A 209 8.94 -5.16 -13.16
N ILE A 210 7.74 -4.60 -13.02
CA ILE A 210 6.59 -4.92 -13.88
C ILE A 210 6.61 -3.93 -15.05
N ARG A 211 6.95 -4.39 -16.25
CA ARG A 211 7.07 -3.51 -17.43
C ARG A 211 5.71 -3.15 -17.99
N PHE A 212 5.56 -1.89 -18.39
CA PHE A 212 4.42 -1.43 -19.18
C PHE A 212 4.84 -1.23 -20.62
N MET A 213 4.19 -1.94 -21.53
CA MET A 213 4.30 -1.68 -22.97
C MET A 213 3.73 -0.31 -23.31
N GLU A 214 4.23 0.29 -24.38
CA GLU A 214 3.67 1.52 -24.94
C GLU A 214 2.29 1.25 -25.54
N GLY A 215 1.45 2.28 -25.62
CA GLY A 215 0.11 2.17 -26.21
C GLY A 215 -0.96 1.46 -25.37
N LEU A 216 -0.64 0.83 -24.23
CA LEU A 216 -1.66 0.17 -23.40
C LEU A 216 -2.72 1.14 -22.87
N SER A 217 -3.99 0.76 -22.96
CA SER A 217 -5.12 1.50 -22.37
C SER A 217 -5.02 1.54 -20.84
N ALA A 218 -5.80 2.42 -20.20
CA ALA A 218 -5.84 2.52 -18.74
C ALA A 218 -6.38 1.23 -18.09
N SER A 219 -7.41 0.61 -18.67
CA SER A 219 -8.00 -0.63 -18.15
C SER A 219 -7.03 -1.81 -18.25
N THR A 220 -6.33 -1.96 -19.39
CA THR A 220 -5.32 -3.02 -19.56
C THR A 220 -4.15 -2.84 -18.61
N LYS A 221 -3.69 -1.59 -18.38
CA LYS A 221 -2.66 -1.31 -17.36
C LYS A 221 -3.13 -1.72 -15.97
N LYS A 222 -4.35 -1.37 -15.59
CA LYS A 222 -4.91 -1.74 -14.28
C LYS A 222 -4.97 -3.27 -14.10
N GLN A 223 -5.48 -4.00 -15.09
CA GLN A 223 -5.54 -5.46 -15.06
C GLN A 223 -4.14 -6.09 -14.97
N LEU A 224 -3.17 -5.56 -15.71
CA LEU A 224 -1.78 -6.01 -15.62
C LEU A 224 -1.23 -5.81 -14.19
N VAL A 225 -1.45 -4.63 -13.60
CA VAL A 225 -1.01 -4.34 -12.23
C VAL A 225 -1.63 -5.30 -11.23
N GLU A 226 -2.94 -5.50 -11.29
CA GLU A 226 -3.65 -6.39 -10.37
C GLU A 226 -3.18 -7.84 -10.49
N ARG A 227 -2.76 -8.28 -11.67
CA ARG A 227 -2.17 -9.61 -11.90
C ARG A 227 -0.69 -9.72 -11.51
N ALA A 228 0.02 -8.59 -11.41
CA ALA A 228 1.48 -8.58 -11.29
C ALA A 228 1.99 -8.19 -9.91
N ILE A 229 1.38 -7.22 -9.23
CA ILE A 229 1.87 -6.71 -7.95
C ILE A 229 0.74 -6.20 -7.05
N ARG A 230 0.71 -6.68 -5.80
CA ARG A 230 -0.38 -6.44 -4.85
C ARG A 230 0.16 -5.91 -3.53
N PRO A 231 -0.10 -4.65 -3.16
CA PRO A 231 0.24 -4.17 -1.83
C PRO A 231 -0.69 -4.84 -0.81
N TYR A 232 -0.11 -5.41 0.24
CA TYR A 232 -0.85 -6.05 1.34
C TYR A 232 -0.50 -5.49 2.71
N GLY A 233 0.54 -4.67 2.82
CA GLY A 233 0.92 -4.01 4.05
C GLY A 233 1.54 -2.63 3.81
N ILE A 234 1.29 -1.72 4.75
CA ILE A 234 2.01 -0.46 4.89
C ILE A 234 3.01 -0.66 6.01
N LEU A 235 4.28 -0.41 5.73
CA LEU A 235 5.33 -0.37 6.73
C LEU A 235 5.58 1.08 7.10
N ILE A 236 5.49 1.38 8.39
CA ILE A 236 5.83 2.68 8.96
C ILE A 236 6.95 2.55 9.98
N ARG A 237 7.87 3.52 9.96
CA ARG A 237 8.97 3.61 10.92
C ARG A 237 9.21 5.07 11.27
N GLU A 238 9.28 5.35 12.56
CA GLU A 238 9.78 6.62 13.12
C GLU A 238 11.29 6.72 12.87
N ILE A 239 11.76 7.92 12.48
CA ILE A 239 13.15 8.21 12.11
C ILE A 239 13.86 8.94 13.25
#